data_AF-A0A536G406-F1
#
_entry.id   AF-A0A536G406-F1
#
_cell.length_a   1.000
_cell.length_b   1.000
_cell.length_c   1.000
_cell.angle_alpha   90.00
_cell.angle_beta   90.00
_cell.angle_gamma   90.00
#
_symmetry.space_group_name_H-M   'P 1'
#
loop_
_entity.id
_entity.type
_entity.pdbx_description
1 polymer ?
#
loop_
_entity_poly.entity_id
_entity_poly.type
_entity_poly.pdbx_seq_one_letter_code
_entity_poly.pdbx_strand_id
1 'polypeptide(L)'
;MDPSDLRAELAERLANSTPIDAETFNAACFMLSRALEGLEFSTPEAAPLVRRLLRVAGRVVIDTAAADSSSDVWPDTREMALQWIDEALKALGYEARPV
;
A
#
# COMPACT_ATOMS: atom_id res chain seq x y z
N MET A 1 -15.35 -7.85 -8.81
CA MET A 1 -14.44 -7.59 -9.94
C MET A 1 -13.44 -8.73 -9.97
N ASP A 2 -13.22 -9.34 -11.13
CA ASP A 2 -12.17 -10.36 -11.28
C ASP A 2 -10.78 -9.68 -11.17
N PRO A 3 -9.76 -10.29 -10.54
CA PRO A 3 -8.39 -9.75 -10.51
C PRO A 3 -7.82 -9.40 -11.89
N SER A 4 -8.25 -10.09 -12.95
CA SER A 4 -7.84 -9.80 -14.34
C SER A 4 -8.48 -8.51 -14.88
N ASP A 5 -9.75 -8.25 -14.54
CA ASP A 5 -10.45 -7.00 -14.89
C ASP A 5 -9.76 -5.79 -14.24
N LEU A 6 -9.39 -5.91 -12.96
CA LEU A 6 -8.68 -4.86 -12.22
C LEU A 6 -7.32 -4.51 -12.87
N ARG A 7 -6.59 -5.53 -13.36
CA ARG A 7 -5.30 -5.32 -14.04
C ARG A 7 -5.45 -4.53 -15.33
N ALA A 8 -6.40 -4.93 -16.16
CA ALA A 8 -6.66 -4.28 -17.44
C ALA A 8 -7.11 -2.83 -17.24
N GLU A 9 -8.06 -2.61 -16.33
CA GLU A 9 -8.55 -1.26 -16.02
C GLU A 9 -7.45 -0.37 -15.46
N LEU A 10 -6.65 -0.86 -14.50
CA LEU A 10 -5.54 -0.10 -13.94
C LEU A 10 -4.51 0.26 -15.01
N ALA A 11 -4.15 -0.69 -15.88
CA ALA A 11 -3.20 -0.45 -16.96
C ALA A 11 -3.71 0.60 -17.95
N GLU A 12 -4.99 0.54 -18.34
CA GLU A 12 -5.61 1.52 -19.23
C GLU A 12 -5.64 2.91 -18.61
N ARG A 13 -6.07 3.04 -17.34
CA ARG A 13 -6.10 4.34 -16.65
C ARG A 13 -4.70 4.94 -16.53
N LEU A 14 -3.71 4.15 -16.15
CA LEU A 14 -2.32 4.62 -16.05
C LEU A 14 -1.75 5.03 -17.42
N ALA A 15 -2.02 4.27 -18.48
CA ALA A 15 -1.59 4.60 -19.84
C ALA A 15 -2.18 5.92 -20.35
N ASN A 16 -3.43 6.22 -19.94
CA ASN A 16 -4.14 7.43 -20.34
C ASN A 16 -3.98 8.58 -19.33
N SER A 17 -3.15 8.44 -18.29
CA SER A 17 -3.00 9.42 -17.21
C SER A 17 -4.31 9.79 -16.50
N THR A 18 -5.26 8.85 -16.48
CA THR A 18 -6.55 9.00 -15.79
C THR A 18 -6.37 8.73 -14.30
N PRO A 19 -6.95 9.55 -13.40
CA PRO A 19 -6.92 9.29 -11.97
C PRO A 19 -7.56 7.94 -11.60
N ILE A 20 -7.05 7.35 -10.53
CA ILE A 20 -7.65 6.20 -9.85
C ILE A 20 -8.21 6.65 -8.50
N ASP A 21 -9.32 6.05 -8.08
CA ASP A 21 -9.89 6.28 -6.75
C ASP A 21 -9.13 5.51 -5.66
N ALA A 22 -9.49 5.77 -4.40
CA ALA A 22 -8.82 5.20 -3.24
C ALA A 22 -8.98 3.67 -3.17
N GLU A 23 -10.16 3.18 -3.54
CA GLU A 23 -10.50 1.76 -3.61
C GLU A 23 -9.64 1.03 -4.64
N THR A 24 -9.52 1.59 -5.84
CA THR A 24 -8.67 1.07 -6.93
C THR A 24 -7.21 1.11 -6.52
N PHE A 25 -6.74 2.18 -5.88
CA PHE A 25 -5.36 2.27 -5.38
C PHE A 25 -5.05 1.18 -4.33
N ASN A 26 -5.94 0.98 -3.35
CA ASN A 26 -5.78 -0.05 -2.32
C ASN A 26 -5.84 -1.46 -2.92
N ALA A 27 -6.76 -1.69 -3.87
CA ALA A 27 -6.83 -2.96 -4.60
C ALA A 27 -5.55 -3.23 -5.41
N ALA A 28 -4.97 -2.20 -6.03
CA ALA A 28 -3.68 -2.28 -6.70
C ALA A 28 -2.55 -2.63 -5.72
N CYS A 29 -2.50 -2.00 -4.54
CA CYS A 29 -1.53 -2.33 -3.49
C CYS A 29 -1.64 -3.80 -3.05
N PHE A 30 -2.87 -4.29 -2.85
CA PHE A 30 -3.11 -5.70 -2.55
C PHE A 30 -2.63 -6.62 -3.68
N MET A 31 -2.99 -6.31 -4.92
CA MET A 31 -2.56 -7.08 -6.09
C MET A 31 -1.04 -7.13 -6.22
N LEU A 32 -0.35 -5.98 -6.10
CA LEU A 32 1.10 -5.91 -6.14
C LEU A 32 1.72 -6.75 -5.02
N SER A 33 1.13 -6.76 -3.82
CA SER A 33 1.58 -7.61 -2.71
C SER A 33 1.50 -9.11 -3.00
N ARG A 34 0.60 -9.54 -3.90
CA ARG A 34 0.53 -10.93 -4.39
C ARG A 34 1.59 -11.18 -5.46
N ALA A 35 1.80 -10.21 -6.36
CA ALA A 35 2.80 -10.31 -7.42
C ALA A 35 4.23 -10.52 -6.90
N LEU A 36 4.54 -10.04 -5.68
CA LEU A 36 5.84 -10.28 -5.04
C LEU A 36 6.19 -11.78 -4.91
N GLU A 37 5.20 -12.68 -4.80
CA GLU A 37 5.44 -14.13 -4.67
C GLU A 37 6.06 -14.75 -5.94
N GLY A 38 5.90 -14.09 -7.09
CA GLY A 38 6.47 -14.53 -8.36
C GLY A 38 7.81 -13.89 -8.71
N LEU A 39 8.39 -13.08 -7.82
CA LEU A 39 9.65 -12.37 -8.06
C LEU A 39 10.80 -13.04 -7.30
N GLU A 40 11.96 -13.15 -7.95
CA GLU A 40 13.20 -13.56 -7.30
C GLU A 40 13.90 -12.34 -6.70
N PHE A 41 13.92 -12.26 -5.37
CA PHE A 41 14.62 -11.20 -4.65
C PHE A 41 16.06 -11.63 -4.35
N SER A 42 17.03 -10.77 -4.66
CA SER A 42 18.43 -10.94 -4.24
C SER A 42 18.62 -10.84 -2.72
N THR A 43 17.63 -10.27 -2.03
CA THR A 43 17.63 -10.01 -0.58
C THR A 43 16.31 -10.52 0.00
N PRO A 44 16.30 -11.65 0.74
CA PRO A 44 15.07 -12.27 1.25
C PRO A 44 14.19 -11.35 2.10
N GLU A 45 14.80 -10.39 2.78
CA GLU A 45 14.15 -9.41 3.66
C GLU A 45 13.31 -8.38 2.90
N ALA A 46 13.61 -8.16 1.62
CA ALA A 46 12.97 -7.12 0.81
C ALA A 46 11.48 -7.42 0.54
N ALA A 47 11.13 -8.68 0.22
CA ALA A 47 9.74 -9.02 -0.10
C ALA A 47 8.78 -8.79 1.10
N PRO A 48 9.09 -9.24 2.33
CA PRO A 48 8.27 -8.93 3.51
C PRO A 48 8.17 -7.43 3.81
N LEU A 49 9.24 -6.66 3.60
CA LEU A 49 9.23 -5.20 3.79
C LEU A 49 8.28 -4.53 2.79
N VAL A 50 8.47 -4.78 1.49
CA VAL A 50 7.63 -4.20 0.43
C VAL A 50 6.15 -4.56 0.63
N ARG A 51 5.87 -5.81 1.02
CA ARG A 51 4.49 -6.25 1.31
C ARG A 51 3.83 -5.41 2.42
N ARG A 52 4.57 -5.11 3.49
CA ARG A 52 4.07 -4.28 4.61
C ARG A 52 3.88 -2.83 4.17
N LEU A 53 4.81 -2.27 3.41
CA LEU A 53 4.72 -0.89 2.90
C LEU A 53 3.52 -0.70 1.95
N LEU A 54 3.25 -1.67 1.07
CA LEU A 54 2.06 -1.65 0.21
C LEU A 54 0.76 -1.67 1.03
N ARG A 55 0.71 -2.45 2.12
CA ARG A 55 -0.44 -2.47 3.04
C ARG A 55 -0.64 -1.11 3.72
N VAL A 56 0.44 -0.49 4.21
CA VAL A 56 0.40 0.85 4.81
C VAL A 56 -0.11 1.86 3.80
N ALA A 57 0.46 1.88 2.59
CA ALA A 57 0.09 2.82 1.54
C ALA A 57 -1.39 2.71 1.16
N GLY A 58 -1.89 1.49 0.92
CA GLY A 58 -3.30 1.27 0.60
C GLY A 58 -4.24 1.73 1.71
N ARG A 59 -3.87 1.48 2.98
CA ARG A 59 -4.69 1.88 4.12
C ARG A 59 -4.73 3.39 4.32
N VAL A 60 -3.58 4.06 4.23
CA VAL A 60 -3.51 5.53 4.33
C VAL A 60 -4.36 6.17 3.24
N VAL A 61 -4.27 5.69 2.00
CA VAL A 61 -5.07 6.24 0.89
C VAL A 61 -6.56 6.04 1.11
N ILE A 62 -7.00 4.87 1.59
CA ILE A 62 -8.42 4.63 1.93
C ILE A 62 -8.90 5.60 3.01
N ASP A 63 -8.19 5.69 4.13
CA ASP A 63 -8.64 6.49 5.27
C ASP A 63 -8.66 8.00 4.98
N THR A 64 -7.88 8.46 3.98
CA THR A 64 -7.68 9.90 3.71
C THR A 64 -8.23 10.40 2.37
N ALA A 65 -8.58 9.51 1.44
CA ALA A 65 -8.98 9.88 0.09
C ALA A 65 -10.21 9.13 -0.45
N ALA A 66 -10.81 8.21 0.32
CA ALA A 66 -12.13 7.65 -0.01
C ALA A 66 -13.20 8.74 0.01
N ALA A 67 -14.31 8.52 -0.70
CA ALA A 67 -15.37 9.52 -0.88
C ALA A 67 -15.99 10.03 0.43
N ASP A 68 -15.98 9.21 1.48
CA ASP A 68 -16.49 9.48 2.82
C ASP A 68 -15.38 9.71 3.87
N SER A 69 -14.14 9.91 3.41
CA SER A 69 -13.00 10.18 4.30
C SER A 69 -13.15 11.48 5.09
N SER A 70 -12.61 11.50 6.30
CA SER A 70 -12.59 12.66 7.20
C SER A 70 -11.20 12.86 7.78
N SER A 71 -10.81 14.12 7.96
CA SER A 71 -9.57 14.49 8.65
C SER A 71 -9.51 13.99 10.10
N ASP A 72 -10.66 13.71 10.71
CA ASP A 72 -10.75 13.23 12.09
C ASP A 72 -10.17 11.83 12.27
N VAL A 73 -10.08 11.05 11.18
CA VAL A 73 -9.49 9.69 11.18
C VAL A 73 -7.95 9.74 11.17
N TRP A 74 -7.37 10.87 10.76
CA TRP A 74 -5.92 10.98 10.54
C TRP A 74 -5.05 10.67 11.77
N PRO A 75 -5.35 11.12 13.00
CA PRO A 75 -4.54 10.79 14.17
C PRO A 75 -4.36 9.28 14.35
N ASP A 76 -5.45 8.51 14.22
CA ASP A 76 -5.46 7.06 14.37
C ASP A 76 -4.74 6.38 13.19
N THR A 77 -5.03 6.81 11.97
CA THR A 77 -4.35 6.28 10.76
C THR A 77 -2.85 6.51 10.82
N ARG A 78 -2.42 7.69 11.28
CA ARG A 78 -1.00 8.05 11.41
C ARG A 78 -0.30 7.17 12.44
N GLU A 79 -0.90 6.99 13.62
CA GLU A 79 -0.32 6.14 14.68
C GLU A 79 -0.16 4.69 14.19
N MET A 80 -1.22 4.12 13.61
CA MET A 80 -1.19 2.78 13.03
C MET A 80 -0.16 2.64 11.91
N ALA A 81 -0.08 3.62 10.99
CA ALA A 81 0.88 3.60 9.89
C ALA A 81 2.33 3.61 10.40
N LEU A 82 2.64 4.48 11.37
CA LEU A 82 3.96 4.54 12.01
C LEU A 82 4.30 3.24 12.72
N GLN A 83 3.35 2.66 13.46
CA GLN A 83 3.53 1.37 14.12
C GLN A 83 3.87 0.27 13.11
N TRP A 84 3.10 0.15 12.03
CA TRP A 84 3.33 -0.90 11.01
C TRP A 84 4.66 -0.73 10.27
N ILE A 85 5.08 0.52 10.03
CA ILE A 85 6.40 0.81 9.46
C ILE A 85 7.49 0.41 10.45
N ASP A 86 7.38 0.78 11.72
CA ASP A 86 8.35 0.40 12.75
C ASP A 86 8.47 -1.12 12.88
N GLU A 87 7.34 -1.84 12.94
CA GLU A 87 7.32 -3.31 12.95
C GLU A 87 8.00 -3.93 11.72
N ALA A 88 7.85 -3.30 10.55
CA ALA A 88 8.52 -3.75 9.32
C ALA A 88 10.04 -3.53 9.36
N LEU A 89 10.47 -2.42 9.95
CA LEU A 89 11.85 -1.96 9.97
C LEU A 89 12.67 -2.53 11.13
N LYS A 90 12.03 -2.84 12.26
CA LYS A 90 12.67 -3.35 13.47
C LYS A 90 13.37 -4.69 13.24
N ALA A 91 12.79 -5.55 12.41
CA ALA A 91 13.42 -6.82 12.00
C ALA A 91 14.74 -6.61 11.23
N LEU A 92 14.98 -5.41 10.71
CA LEU A 92 16.17 -5.02 9.94
C LEU A 92 17.13 -4.13 10.76
N GLY A 93 16.84 -3.90 12.04
CA GLY A 93 17.64 -3.05 12.92
C GLY A 93 17.42 -1.54 12.77
N TYR A 94 16.35 -1.13 12.10
CA TYR A 94 15.97 0.28 11.96
C TYR A 94 14.80 0.64 12.89
N GLU A 95 14.71 1.91 13.29
CA GLU A 95 13.61 2.48 14.08
C GLU A 95 12.95 3.62 13.29
N ALA A 96 11.62 3.57 13.13
CA ALA A 96 10.88 4.59 12.41
C ALA A 96 10.48 5.73 13.35
N ARG A 97 11.04 6.94 13.16
CA ARG A 97 10.67 8.13 13.95
C ARG A 97 10.10 9.22 13.05
N PRO A 98 8.99 9.88 13.44
CA PRO A 98 8.57 11.12 12.79
C PRO A 98 9.71 12.15 12.85
N VAL A 99 9.90 12.87 11.74
CA VAL A 99 10.81 14.03 11.67
C VAL A 99 10.14 15.27 12.25
#